data_AF-A0A932EF89-F1
#
_entry.id   AF-A0A932EF89-F1
#
_cell.length_a   1.000
_cell.length_b   1.000
_cell.length_c   1.000
_cell.angle_alpha   90.00
_cell.angle_beta   90.00
_cell.angle_gamma   90.00
#
_symmetry.space_group_name_H-M   'P 1'
#
loop_
_entity.id
_entity.type
_entity.pdbx_description
1 polymer ?
#
loop_
_entity_poly.entity_id
_entity_poly.type
_entity_poly.pdbx_seq_one_letter_code
_entity_poly.pdbx_strand_id
1 'polypeptide(L)'
;MKVAINTLTLKSAHKYRGIGYYTINLLEALKQETSVEISEFTRLSEVKDVNIIHYPWFDLFFHTLPIRRKFPTVVTIHDVIPLVFPQYYPKGLKGKISFMLQKMALSSCRYIITDSDTSKYDIVYRETIKNQER
;
A
#
# COMPACT_ATOMS: atom_id res chain seq x y z
N MET A 1 -13.34 12.50 10.43
CA MET A 1 -12.07 11.74 10.62
C MET A 1 -11.06 12.20 9.58
N LYS A 2 -9.82 12.51 9.94
CA LYS A 2 -8.80 13.02 9.01
C LYS A 2 -7.91 11.91 8.46
N VAL A 3 -7.92 11.77 7.13
CA VAL A 3 -7.21 10.75 6.37
C VAL A 3 -6.16 11.41 5.49
N ALA A 4 -4.90 10.96 5.57
CA ALA A 4 -3.86 11.33 4.63
C ALA A 4 -3.71 10.25 3.56
N ILE A 5 -3.85 10.61 2.28
CA ILE A 5 -3.75 9.69 1.15
C ILE A 5 -2.47 9.97 0.37
N ASN A 6 -1.67 8.93 0.14
CA ASN A 6 -0.45 9.06 -0.64
C ASN A 6 -0.75 9.17 -2.13
N THR A 7 -0.35 10.28 -2.77
CA THR A 7 -0.62 10.56 -4.18
C THR A 7 0.64 10.54 -5.05
N LEU A 8 1.72 9.88 -4.58
CA LEU A 8 2.99 9.81 -5.31
C LEU A 8 2.79 9.18 -6.71
N THR A 9 1.91 8.19 -6.83
CA THR A 9 1.56 7.52 -8.07
C THR A 9 1.01 8.48 -9.12
N LEU A 10 0.30 9.54 -8.69
CA LEU A 10 -0.27 10.56 -9.57
C LEU A 10 0.75 11.56 -10.11
N LYS A 11 1.94 11.66 -9.49
CA LYS A 11 3.03 12.54 -9.94
C LYS A 11 4.00 11.85 -10.91
N SER A 12 3.71 10.60 -11.27
CA SER A 12 4.57 9.78 -12.13
C SER A 12 3.88 9.43 -13.45
N ALA A 13 4.61 8.80 -14.38
CA ALA A 13 4.03 8.24 -15.61
C ALA A 13 2.93 7.18 -15.35
N HIS A 14 2.70 6.76 -14.10
CA HIS A 14 1.63 5.85 -13.70
C HIS A 14 0.28 6.54 -13.46
N LYS A 15 0.19 7.87 -13.58
CA LYS A 15 -1.04 8.65 -13.34
C LYS A 15 -2.27 8.11 -14.10
N TYR A 16 -2.09 7.66 -15.34
CA TYR A 16 -3.17 7.12 -16.19
C TYR A 16 -3.15 5.59 -16.32
N ARG A 17 -2.36 4.88 -15.50
CA ARG A 17 -2.31 3.42 -15.45
C ARG A 17 -3.12 2.91 -14.24
N GLY A 18 -3.28 1.60 -14.10
CA GLY A 18 -4.13 0.96 -13.08
C GLY A 18 -4.11 1.63 -11.71
N ILE A 19 -2.94 1.71 -11.06
CA ILE A 19 -2.79 2.31 -9.73
C ILE A 19 -3.17 3.80 -9.70
N GLY A 20 -2.77 4.56 -10.72
CA GLY A 20 -3.07 6.00 -10.80
C GLY A 20 -4.57 6.24 -11.02
N TYR A 21 -5.18 5.47 -11.92
CA TYR A 21 -6.62 5.51 -12.16
C TYR A 21 -7.43 5.13 -10.92
N TYR A 22 -7.03 4.05 -10.22
CA TYR A 22 -7.62 3.66 -8.94
C TYR A 22 -7.51 4.79 -7.91
N THR A 23 -6.33 5.39 -7.76
CA THR A 23 -6.09 6.48 -6.79
C THR A 23 -6.94 7.72 -7.10
N ILE A 24 -7.14 8.07 -8.39
CA ILE A 24 -7.99 9.19 -8.81
C ILE A 24 -9.45 8.94 -8.39
N ASN A 25 -10.01 7.79 -8.78
CA ASN A 25 -11.41 7.46 -8.47
C ASN A 25 -11.64 7.34 -6.96
N LEU A 26 -10.67 6.77 -6.22
CA LEU A 26 -10.73 6.71 -4.76
C LEU A 26 -10.78 8.11 -4.14
N LEU A 27 -9.93 9.03 -4.59
CA LEU A 27 -9.92 10.41 -4.09
C LEU A 27 -11.21 11.15 -4.43
N GLU A 28 -11.72 10.98 -5.65
CA GLU A 28 -12.97 11.60 -6.09
C GLU A 28 -14.15 11.14 -5.25
N ALA A 29 -14.27 9.84 -4.98
CA ALA A 29 -15.31 9.29 -4.12
C ALA A 29 -15.16 9.75 -2.67
N LEU A 30 -13.96 9.63 -2.08
CA LEU A 30 -13.74 10.00 -0.67
C LEU A 30 -13.91 11.48 -0.39
N LYS A 31 -13.65 12.36 -1.36
CA LYS A 31 -13.89 13.81 -1.21
C LYS A 31 -15.37 14.19 -1.21
N GLN A 32 -16.25 13.32 -1.70
CA GLN A 32 -17.69 13.51 -1.64
C GLN A 32 -18.27 13.10 -0.28
N GLU A 33 -17.53 12.31 0.49
CA GLU A 33 -17.94 11.85 1.82
C GLU A 33 -17.74 12.92 2.90
N THR A 34 -18.82 13.35 3.55
CA THR A 34 -18.78 14.41 4.57
C THR A 34 -18.19 13.95 5.91
N SER A 35 -18.09 12.63 6.14
CA SER A 35 -17.59 12.04 7.38
C SER A 35 -16.05 12.02 7.48
N VAL A 36 -15.36 12.25 6.36
CA VAL A 36 -13.90 12.18 6.25
C VAL A 36 -13.33 13.49 5.73
N GLU A 37 -12.24 13.95 6.35
CA GLU A 37 -11.43 15.05 5.85
C GLU A 37 -10.22 14.44 5.13
N ILE A 38 -10.09 14.69 3.83
CA ILE A 38 -9.02 14.16 3.00
C ILE A 38 -7.89 15.17 2.88
N SER A 39 -6.67 14.73 3.21
CA SER A 39 -5.42 15.43 2.92
C SER A 39 -4.57 14.57 1.98
N GLU A 40 -3.91 15.19 1.01
CA GLU A 40 -3.04 14.49 0.07
C GLU A 40 -1.58 14.73 0.44
N PHE A 41 -0.73 13.72 0.26
CA PHE A 41 0.70 13.86 0.49
C PHE A 41 1.52 13.02 -0.49
N THR A 42 2.76 13.42 -0.70
CA THR A 42 3.72 12.62 -1.48
C THR A 42 4.95 12.21 -0.68
N ARG A 43 5.31 12.99 0.34
CA ARG A 43 6.35 12.63 1.31
C ARG A 43 5.76 12.56 2.70
N LEU A 44 6.16 11.55 3.47
CA LEU A 44 5.63 11.35 4.82
C LEU A 44 5.86 12.57 5.75
N SER A 45 6.92 13.36 5.51
CA SER A 45 7.21 14.58 6.24
C SER A 45 6.15 15.69 6.07
N GLU A 46 5.32 15.62 5.02
CA GLU A 46 4.22 16.55 4.78
C GLU A 46 3.02 16.26 5.69
N VAL A 47 2.94 15.05 6.24
CA VAL A 47 1.78 14.59 7.02
C VAL A 47 1.88 15.07 8.47
N LYS A 48 0.87 15.82 8.90
CA LYS A 48 0.71 16.31 10.27
C LYS A 48 -0.74 16.13 10.73
N ASP A 49 -0.91 15.77 11.99
CA ASP A 49 -2.20 15.76 12.70
C ASP A 49 -3.31 14.98 11.97
N VAL A 50 -3.04 13.73 11.60
CA VAL A 50 -4.02 12.84 10.93
C VAL A 50 -4.39 11.65 11.81
N ASN A 51 -5.60 11.10 11.61
CA ASN A 51 -6.04 9.90 12.31
C ASN A 51 -5.48 8.63 11.66
N ILE A 52 -5.36 8.63 10.33
CA ILE A 52 -4.86 7.47 9.57
C ILE A 52 -4.17 7.93 8.28
N ILE A 53 -3.21 7.14 7.83
CA ILE A 53 -2.58 7.26 6.52
C ILE A 53 -3.03 6.10 5.63
N HIS A 54 -3.32 6.37 4.37
CA HIS A 54 -3.59 5.35 3.35
C HIS A 54 -2.58 5.46 2.21
N TYR A 55 -1.88 4.36 1.95
CA TYR A 55 -1.12 4.15 0.73
C TYR A 55 -2.01 3.35 -0.24
N PRO A 56 -2.58 3.97 -1.28
CA PRO A 56 -3.49 3.29 -2.21
C PRO A 56 -2.76 2.37 -3.20
N TRP A 57 -1.57 1.90 -2.82
CA TRP A 57 -0.68 1.08 -3.63
C TRP A 57 0.43 0.49 -2.76
N PHE A 58 1.08 -0.55 -3.28
CA PHE A 58 2.21 -1.20 -2.64
C PHE A 58 3.15 -1.78 -3.68
N ASP A 59 4.43 -1.88 -3.33
CA ASP A 59 5.44 -2.55 -4.16
C ASP A 59 6.25 -3.53 -3.32
N LEU A 60 6.48 -4.72 -3.85
CA LEU A 60 7.18 -5.81 -3.14
C LEU A 60 8.69 -5.57 -2.97
N PHE A 61 9.31 -4.75 -3.82
CA PHE A 61 10.77 -4.63 -3.94
C PHE A 61 11.28 -3.19 -3.86
N PHE A 62 10.42 -2.19 -4.05
CA PHE A 62 10.73 -0.79 -3.81
C PHE A 62 10.26 -0.36 -2.42
N HIS A 63 11.07 0.42 -1.70
CA HIS A 63 10.77 0.88 -0.33
C HIS A 63 9.76 2.03 -0.33
N THR A 64 8.50 1.68 -0.56
CA THR A 64 7.39 2.62 -0.76
C THR A 64 6.60 2.86 0.52
N LEU A 65 6.78 1.98 1.49
CA LEU A 65 6.04 1.93 2.74
C LEU A 65 7.02 2.02 3.92
N PRO A 66 6.91 3.03 4.80
CA PRO A 66 7.84 3.19 5.92
C PRO A 66 7.67 2.06 6.94
N ILE A 67 8.78 1.42 7.33
CA ILE A 67 8.78 0.36 8.36
C ILE A 67 8.36 0.91 9.71
N ARG A 68 8.93 2.05 10.13
CA ARG A 68 8.53 2.78 11.34
C ARG A 68 7.46 3.81 11.00
N ARG A 69 6.32 3.74 11.68
CA ARG A 69 5.17 4.60 11.41
C ARG A 69 4.84 5.48 12.59
N LYS A 70 4.60 6.75 12.29
CA LYS A 70 4.08 7.73 13.25
C LYS A 70 2.56 7.64 13.41
N PHE A 71 1.86 7.15 12.39
CA PHE A 71 0.39 7.13 12.33
C PHE A 71 -0.12 5.72 11.97
N PRO A 72 -1.33 5.34 12.41
CA PRO A 72 -2.00 4.15 11.89
C PRO A 72 -2.01 4.17 10.36
N THR A 73 -1.69 3.05 9.72
CA THR A 73 -1.53 3.00 8.26
C THR A 73 -2.34 1.87 7.65
N VAL A 74 -3.04 2.20 6.58
CA VAL A 74 -3.71 1.28 5.67
C VAL A 74 -2.92 1.25 4.37
N VAL A 75 -2.85 0.09 3.73
CA VAL A 75 -2.25 -0.05 2.41
C VAL A 75 -3.18 -0.87 1.51
N THR A 76 -3.30 -0.46 0.25
CA THR A 76 -3.94 -1.28 -0.79
C THR A 76 -2.87 -2.05 -1.54
N ILE A 77 -3.04 -3.37 -1.64
CA ILE A 77 -2.17 -4.25 -2.42
C ILE A 77 -3.02 -4.78 -3.58
N HIS A 78 -2.66 -4.39 -4.80
CA HIS A 78 -3.39 -4.80 -6.01
C HIS A 78 -3.06 -6.25 -6.39
N ASP A 79 -1.77 -6.57 -6.43
CA ASP A 79 -1.30 -7.91 -6.73
C ASP A 79 0.02 -8.24 -6.04
N VAL A 80 0.32 -9.54 -5.99
CA VAL A 80 1.61 -10.08 -5.54
C VAL A 80 2.14 -11.11 -6.54
N ILE A 81 1.92 -10.87 -7.84
CA ILE A 81 2.28 -11.80 -8.93
C ILE A 81 3.74 -12.31 -8.82
N PRO A 82 4.75 -11.48 -8.48
CA PRO A 82 6.12 -11.97 -8.31
C PRO A 82 6.28 -13.03 -7.21
N LEU A 83 5.42 -13.05 -6.19
CA LEU A 83 5.37 -14.09 -5.17
C LEU A 83 4.61 -15.32 -5.65
N VAL A 84 3.61 -15.13 -6.51
CA VAL A 84 2.81 -16.22 -7.09
C VAL A 84 3.64 -17.04 -8.07
N PHE A 85 4.44 -16.38 -8.90
CA PHE A 85 5.25 -16.99 -9.96
C PHE A 85 6.75 -16.68 -9.85
N PRO A 86 7.42 -17.08 -8.75
CA PRO A 86 8.81 -16.70 -8.49
C PRO A 86 9.80 -17.17 -9.58
N GLN A 87 9.47 -18.21 -10.34
CA GLN A 87 10.26 -18.70 -11.46
C GLN A 87 10.38 -17.69 -12.62
N TYR A 88 9.36 -16.86 -12.84
CA TYR A 88 9.37 -15.81 -13.87
C TYR A 88 9.90 -14.48 -13.34
N TYR A 89 9.98 -14.33 -12.01
CA TYR A 89 10.45 -13.11 -11.33
C TYR A 89 11.60 -13.44 -10.35
N PRO A 90 12.74 -13.96 -10.85
CA PRO A 90 13.84 -14.37 -9.99
C PRO A 90 14.42 -13.16 -9.26
N LYS A 91 14.32 -13.16 -7.93
CA LYS A 91 14.91 -12.13 -7.09
C LYS A 91 16.39 -12.40 -6.83
N GLY A 92 17.23 -11.46 -7.24
CA GLY A 92 18.63 -11.38 -6.79
C GLY A 92 18.73 -11.09 -5.28
N LEU A 93 19.95 -11.06 -4.74
CA LEU A 93 20.18 -10.84 -3.31
C LEU A 93 19.55 -9.54 -2.79
N LYS A 94 19.67 -8.44 -3.56
CA LYS A 94 19.02 -7.16 -3.24
C LYS A 94 17.50 -7.29 -3.15
N GLY A 95 16.87 -8.01 -4.08
CA GLY A 95 15.42 -8.24 -4.08
C GLY A 95 14.96 -9.08 -2.89
N LYS A 96 15.77 -10.04 -2.41
CA LYS A 96 15.48 -10.79 -1.17
C LYS A 96 15.47 -9.87 0.05
N ILE A 97 16.45 -8.98 0.16
CA ILE A 97 16.55 -8.01 1.27
C ILE A 97 15.39 -7.00 1.21
N SER A 98 15.13 -6.39 0.05
CA SER A 98 14.01 -5.46 -0.11
C SER A 98 12.68 -6.11 0.25
N PHE A 99 12.45 -7.35 -0.22
CA PHE A 99 11.22 -8.08 0.10
C PHE A 99 11.08 -8.34 1.60
N MET A 100 12.16 -8.68 2.29
CA MET A 100 12.13 -8.87 3.75
C MET A 100 11.74 -7.58 4.48
N LEU A 101 12.32 -6.43 4.08
CA LEU A 101 12.00 -5.13 4.67
C LEU A 101 10.55 -4.71 4.37
N GLN A 102 10.09 -4.93 3.14
CA GLN A 102 8.70 -4.64 2.73
C GLN A 102 7.70 -5.57 3.45
N LYS A 103 8.05 -6.83 3.68
CA LYS A 103 7.27 -7.77 4.52
C LYS A 103 7.13 -7.25 5.96
N MET A 104 8.23 -6.75 6.55
CA MET A 104 8.19 -6.12 7.89
C MET A 104 7.35 -4.83 7.90
N ALA A 105 7.40 -4.04 6.84
CA ALA A 105 6.55 -2.86 6.70
C ALA A 105 5.08 -3.28 6.60
N LEU A 106 4.74 -4.31 5.83
CA LEU A 106 3.35 -4.77 5.69
C LEU A 106 2.76 -5.34 6.98
N SER A 107 3.52 -6.14 7.72
CA SER A 107 3.04 -6.72 8.99
C SER A 107 2.74 -5.69 10.08
N SER A 108 3.22 -4.46 9.91
CA SER A 108 2.97 -3.34 10.82
C SER A 108 1.87 -2.39 10.32
N CYS A 109 1.23 -2.67 9.18
CA CYS A 109 0.00 -1.99 8.78
C CYS A 109 -1.15 -2.33 9.74
N ARG A 110 -2.06 -1.37 9.94
CA ARG A 110 -3.30 -1.60 10.71
C ARG A 110 -4.28 -2.44 9.91
N TYR A 111 -4.45 -2.11 8.63
CA TYR A 111 -5.30 -2.85 7.70
C TYR A 111 -4.66 -2.92 6.32
N ILE A 112 -5.04 -3.95 5.58
CA ILE A 112 -4.65 -4.16 4.20
C ILE A 112 -5.91 -4.36 3.39
N ILE A 113 -6.01 -3.60 2.31
CA ILE A 113 -7.09 -3.68 1.34
C ILE A 113 -6.54 -4.44 0.15
N THR A 114 -7.35 -5.35 -0.39
CA THR A 114 -7.04 -6.13 -1.57
C THR A 114 -8.21 -6.04 -2.53
N ASP A 115 -7.92 -6.09 -3.83
CA ASP A 115 -8.95 -5.96 -4.87
C ASP A 115 -9.88 -7.19 -4.94
N SER A 116 -9.43 -8.33 -4.41
CA SER A 116 -10.19 -9.58 -4.40
C SER A 116 -9.79 -10.49 -3.23
N ASP A 117 -10.62 -11.51 -2.97
CA ASP A 117 -10.29 -12.60 -2.05
C ASP A 117 -9.08 -13.41 -2.54
N THR A 118 -8.93 -13.60 -3.85
CA THR A 118 -7.75 -14.26 -4.44
C THR A 118 -6.46 -13.53 -4.05
N SER A 119 -6.43 -12.20 -4.22
CA SER A 119 -5.27 -11.38 -3.81
C SER A 119 -5.01 -11.50 -2.31
N LYS A 120 -6.06 -11.52 -1.47
CA LYS A 120 -5.94 -11.73 -0.02
C LYS A 120 -5.31 -13.08 0.30
N TYR A 121 -5.80 -14.17 -0.31
CA TYR A 121 -5.25 -15.50 -0.12
C TYR A 121 -3.79 -15.57 -0.55
N ASP A 122 -3.43 -14.99 -1.70
CA ASP A 122 -2.04 -14.93 -2.16
C ASP A 122 -1.15 -14.18 -1.17
N ILE A 123 -1.58 -13.05 -0.63
CA ILE A 123 -0.81 -12.27 0.36
C ILE A 123 -0.60 -13.06 1.66
N VAL A 124 -1.65 -13.68 2.18
CA VAL A 124 -1.61 -14.45 3.43
C VAL A 124 -0.77 -15.73 3.25
N TYR A 125 -1.06 -16.50 2.20
CA TYR A 125 -0.46 -17.82 1.97
C TYR A 125 0.99 -17.73 1.47
N ARG A 126 1.36 -16.69 0.71
CA ARG A 126 2.74 -16.48 0.23
C ARG A 126 3.63 -15.84 1.31
N GLU A 127 3.28 -16.02 2.58
CA GLU A 127 4.03 -15.57 3.75
C GLU A 127 4.26 -14.06 3.75
N THR A 128 3.40 -13.25 3.14
CA THR A 128 3.58 -11.79 3.24
C THR A 128 3.19 -11.33 4.63
N ILE A 129 2.17 -11.95 5.25
CA ILE A 129 1.67 -11.59 6.59
C ILE A 129 1.11 -12.86 7.25
N LYS A 130 1.48 -13.12 8.51
CA LYS A 130 0.86 -14.19 9.29
C LYS A 130 -0.61 -13.83 9.51
N ASN A 131 -1.54 -14.76 9.27
CA ASN A 131 -2.96 -14.59 9.58
C ASN A 131 -3.09 -14.08 11.03
N GLN A 132 -3.48 -12.83 11.19
CA GLN A 132 -3.90 -12.28 12.47
C GLN A 132 -5.42 -12.23 12.37
N GLU A 133 -6.09 -13.20 12.99
CA GLU A 133 -7.49 -13.06 13.37
C GLU A 133 -7.56 -11.83 14.28
N ARG A 134 -8.05 -10.71 13.76
CA ARG A 134 -8.32 -9.48 14.50
C ARG A 134 -9.78 -9.12 14.34
#